data_AF-A0A963LCS1-F1
#
_entry.id   AF-A0A963LCS1-F1
#
_cell.length_a   1.000
_cell.length_b   1.000
_cell.length_c   1.000
_cell.angle_alpha   90.00
_cell.angle_beta   90.00
_cell.angle_gamma   90.00
#
_symmetry.space_group_name_H-M   'P 1'
#
loop_
_entity.id
_entity.type
_entity.pdbx_description
1 polymer ?
#
loop_
_entity_poly.entity_id
_entity_poly.type
_entity_poly.pdbx_seq_one_letter_code
_entity_poly.pdbx_strand_id
1 'polypeptide(L)'
;MVCGLLLVLSCPAPARAQAVELSSFSVVRSEDGVLLSYVADFELPPSVEDALHRGVPLHFEARAELLQSRWYWRDKRIARATLSWRLTYRPLTRNYRLDTGGLNQNFDTLAEALDSLRRRTRWKIADAAQIDGDGGHYVEFAFGLNTSLLPRPMQIGIGGETSWSLSVERSIRID
;
A
#
# COMPACT_ATOMS: atom_id res chain seq x y z
N MET A 1 -40.60 -1.72 -44.48
CA MET A 1 -39.60 -2.71 -44.04
C MET A 1 -38.28 -1.97 -43.86
N VAL A 2 -37.49 -2.31 -42.83
CA VAL A 2 -36.13 -1.80 -42.45
C VAL A 2 -36.16 -0.70 -41.38
N CYS A 3 -36.08 -1.10 -40.10
CA CYS A 3 -34.90 -1.06 -39.20
C CYS A 3 -34.81 0.30 -38.48
N GLY A 4 -35.13 0.45 -37.19
CA GLY A 4 -34.85 -0.44 -36.07
C GLY A 4 -33.44 -0.13 -35.53
N LEU A 5 -33.25 1.02 -34.90
CA LEU A 5 -32.00 1.36 -34.21
C LEU A 5 -32.30 1.61 -32.74
N LEU A 6 -32.29 0.52 -31.96
CA LEU A 6 -32.33 0.54 -30.51
C LEU A 6 -30.93 0.94 -30.01
N LEU A 7 -30.75 2.21 -29.66
CA LEU A 7 -29.52 2.70 -29.02
C LEU A 7 -29.59 2.32 -27.53
N VAL A 8 -29.05 1.14 -27.19
CA VAL A 8 -28.82 0.74 -25.81
C VAL A 8 -27.65 1.57 -25.28
N LEU A 9 -27.97 2.66 -24.58
CA LEU A 9 -27.01 3.40 -23.77
C LEU A 9 -26.51 2.49 -22.65
N SER A 10 -25.35 1.87 -22.88
CA SER A 10 -24.60 1.18 -21.85
C SER A 10 -24.04 2.22 -20.90
N CYS A 11 -24.62 2.32 -19.71
CA CYS A 11 -24.11 3.15 -18.63
C CYS A 11 -22.79 2.53 -18.13
N PRO A 12 -21.63 3.21 -18.24
CA PRO A 12 -20.43 2.73 -17.58
C PRO A 12 -20.65 2.87 -16.07
N ALA A 13 -20.82 1.73 -15.38
CA ALA A 13 -20.79 1.73 -13.93
C ALA A 13 -19.45 2.32 -13.47
N PRO A 14 -19.42 3.24 -12.51
CA PRO A 14 -18.17 3.71 -11.95
C PRO A 14 -17.50 2.50 -11.28
N ALA A 15 -16.42 2.03 -11.88
CA ALA A 15 -15.51 1.09 -11.25
C ALA A 15 -15.01 1.77 -9.97
N ARG A 16 -15.61 1.41 -8.82
CA ARG A 16 -15.15 1.84 -7.52
C ARG A 16 -13.79 1.19 -7.31
N ALA A 17 -12.72 1.92 -7.60
CA ALA A 17 -11.41 1.55 -7.09
C ALA A 17 -11.58 1.36 -5.58
N GLN A 18 -11.33 0.14 -5.08
CA GLN A 18 -11.27 -0.12 -3.65
C GLN A 18 -10.10 0.70 -3.09
N ALA A 19 -10.44 1.89 -2.63
CA ALA A 19 -9.48 2.83 -2.07
C ALA A 19 -9.05 2.32 -0.71
N VAL A 20 -7.75 2.09 -0.53
CA VAL A 20 -7.18 1.85 0.80
C VAL A 20 -7.45 3.10 1.64
N GLU A 21 -8.15 2.98 2.75
CA GLU A 21 -8.42 4.10 3.63
C GLU A 21 -7.36 4.18 4.74
N LEU A 22 -6.76 5.34 4.96
CA LEU A 22 -5.89 5.54 6.13
C LEU A 22 -6.74 6.02 7.31
N SER A 23 -7.24 5.07 8.10
CA SER A 23 -8.06 5.36 9.29
C SER A 23 -7.28 6.07 10.38
N SER A 24 -5.98 5.80 10.48
CA SER A 24 -5.10 6.51 11.41
C SER A 24 -3.76 6.75 10.76
N PHE A 25 -3.25 7.95 10.90
CA PHE A 25 -1.90 8.31 10.49
C PHE A 25 -1.38 9.37 11.46
N SER A 26 -0.31 9.04 12.16
CA SER A 26 0.31 9.91 13.14
C SER A 26 1.82 9.88 12.98
N VAL A 27 2.40 11.07 12.92
CA VAL A 27 3.85 11.26 12.90
C VAL A 27 4.22 11.99 14.18
N VAL A 28 5.14 11.40 14.94
CA VAL A 28 5.62 11.98 16.19
C VAL A 28 7.14 12.13 16.09
N ARG A 29 7.63 13.33 16.38
CA ARG A 29 9.06 13.56 16.59
C ARG A 29 9.40 13.18 18.03
N SER A 30 10.39 12.30 18.20
CA SER A 30 10.89 11.84 19.50
C SER A 30 12.41 12.02 19.56
N GLU A 31 13.03 11.79 20.72
CA GLU A 31 14.48 11.88 20.91
C GLU A 31 15.24 10.88 20.01
N ASP A 32 14.63 9.72 19.75
CA ASP A 32 15.17 8.71 18.84
C ASP A 32 15.03 9.06 17.36
N GLY A 33 14.22 10.06 17.01
CA GLY A 33 13.93 10.47 15.63
C GLY A 33 12.43 10.56 15.29
N VAL A 34 12.10 10.50 14.00
CA VAL A 34 10.71 10.57 13.53
C VAL A 34 10.08 9.19 13.53
N LEU A 35 9.00 9.05 14.28
CA LEU A 35 8.21 7.83 14.37
C LEU A 35 6.90 8.00 13.62
N LEU A 36 6.63 7.07 12.70
CA LEU A 36 5.39 6.98 11.96
C LEU A 36 4.54 5.82 12.49
N SER A 37 3.26 6.10 12.77
CA SER A 37 2.26 5.09 13.06
C SER A 37 1.09 5.26 12.10
N TYR A 38 0.64 4.16 11.50
CA TYR A 38 -0.49 4.19 10.58
C TYR A 38 -1.37 2.94 10.72
N VAL A 39 -2.63 3.11 10.34
CA VAL A 39 -3.61 2.05 10.15
C VAL A 39 -4.21 2.26 8.76
N ALA A 40 -3.91 1.34 7.86
CA ALA A 40 -4.42 1.31 6.50
C ALA A 40 -5.49 0.23 6.38
N ASP A 41 -6.75 0.61 6.24
CA ASP A 41 -7.87 -0.29 6.04
C ASP A 41 -8.11 -0.53 4.56
N PHE A 42 -8.01 -1.79 4.14
CA PHE A 42 -8.25 -2.18 2.76
C PHE A 42 -8.72 -3.62 2.67
N GLU A 43 -9.55 -3.88 1.67
CA GLU A 43 -9.99 -5.23 1.32
C GLU A 43 -9.27 -5.68 0.05
N LEU A 44 -8.96 -6.98 -0.04
CA LEU A 44 -8.43 -7.54 -1.28
C LEU A 44 -9.55 -7.68 -2.30
N PRO A 45 -9.36 -7.21 -3.55
CA PRO A 45 -10.25 -7.53 -4.64
C PRO A 45 -10.32 -9.06 -4.82
N PRO A 46 -11.48 -9.62 -5.22
CA PRO A 46 -11.65 -11.06 -5.40
C PRO A 46 -10.62 -11.67 -6.35
N SER A 47 -10.22 -10.94 -7.39
CA SER A 47 -9.20 -11.38 -8.35
C SER A 47 -7.82 -11.57 -7.70
N VAL A 48 -7.44 -10.66 -6.79
CA VAL A 48 -6.17 -10.70 -6.03
C VAL A 48 -6.17 -11.86 -5.03
N GLU A 49 -7.32 -12.09 -4.38
CA GLU A 49 -7.52 -13.21 -3.48
C GLU A 49 -7.42 -14.57 -4.21
N ASP A 50 -8.08 -14.70 -5.36
CA ASP A 50 -7.99 -15.89 -6.21
C ASP A 50 -6.55 -16.19 -6.65
N ALA A 51 -5.76 -15.16 -6.98
CA ALA A 51 -4.33 -15.29 -7.25
C ALA A 51 -3.58 -15.89 -6.08
N LEU A 52 -3.81 -15.33 -4.89
CA LEU A 52 -3.16 -15.76 -3.67
C LEU A 52 -3.44 -17.24 -3.41
N HIS A 53 -4.71 -17.67 -3.55
CA HIS A 53 -5.11 -19.07 -3.39
C HIS A 53 -4.52 -20.00 -4.45
N ARG A 54 -4.24 -19.50 -5.66
CA ARG A 54 -3.49 -20.20 -6.71
C ARG A 54 -1.98 -20.27 -6.45
N GLY A 55 -1.51 -19.76 -5.32
CA GLY A 55 -0.11 -19.81 -4.89
C GLY A 55 0.74 -18.64 -5.38
N VAL A 56 0.12 -17.58 -5.90
CA VAL A 56 0.83 -16.37 -6.31
C VAL A 56 1.17 -15.54 -5.07
N PRO A 57 2.46 -15.25 -4.79
CA PRO A 57 2.82 -14.41 -3.66
C PRO A 57 2.43 -12.95 -3.92
N LEU A 58 1.80 -12.33 -2.93
CA LEU A 58 1.46 -10.91 -2.95
C LEU A 58 2.52 -10.11 -2.22
N HIS A 59 3.05 -9.07 -2.87
CA HIS A 59 4.09 -8.22 -2.32
C HIS A 59 3.50 -6.86 -1.97
N PHE A 60 3.45 -6.52 -0.68
CA PHE A 60 3.03 -5.20 -0.23
C PHE A 60 4.24 -4.35 0.10
N GLU A 61 4.14 -3.05 -0.16
CA GLU A 61 5.18 -2.09 0.17
C GLU A 61 4.57 -0.88 0.86
N ALA A 62 5.18 -0.47 1.98
CA ALA A 62 4.96 0.83 2.59
C ALA A 62 6.24 1.65 2.44
N ARG A 63 6.11 2.86 1.92
CA ARG A 63 7.19 3.81 1.72
C ARG A 63 6.86 5.08 2.47
N ALA A 64 7.80 5.58 3.26
CA ALA A 64 7.72 6.86 3.91
C ALA A 64 8.95 7.68 3.51
N GLU A 65 8.74 8.86 2.95
CA GLU A 65 9.79 9.82 2.61
C GLU A 65 9.61 11.07 3.47
N LEU A 66 10.66 11.44 4.22
CA LEU A 66 10.70 12.70 4.97
C LEU A 66 11.35 13.75 4.08
N LEU A 67 10.60 14.81 3.78
CA LEU A 67 11.03 15.92 2.96
C LEU A 67 11.06 17.21 3.77
N GLN A 68 11.98 18.08 3.42
CA GLN A 68 12.08 19.44 3.94
C GLN A 68 11.69 20.40 2.82
N SER A 69 10.65 21.20 3.07
CA SER A 69 10.15 22.19 2.13
C SER A 69 11.11 23.37 2.06
N ARG A 70 11.48 23.79 0.85
CA ARG A 70 12.43 24.90 0.61
C ARG A 70 11.82 25.91 -0.36
N TRP A 71 11.82 27.19 0.04
CA TRP A 71 11.08 28.27 -0.64
C TRP A 71 11.48 28.53 -2.10
N TYR A 72 12.75 28.35 -2.50
CA TYR A 72 13.20 28.66 -3.87
C TYR A 72 13.61 27.47 -4.73
N TRP A 73 13.78 26.25 -4.18
CA TRP A 73 14.29 25.08 -4.91
C TRP A 73 13.47 23.80 -4.63
N ARG A 74 13.74 22.71 -5.36
CA ARG A 74 13.11 21.39 -5.16
C ARG A 74 13.28 20.90 -3.72
N ASP A 75 12.23 20.29 -3.16
CA ASP A 75 12.21 19.80 -1.79
C ASP A 75 13.38 18.83 -1.52
N LYS A 76 14.04 19.00 -0.37
CA LYS A 76 15.17 18.16 0.01
C LYS A 76 14.64 16.92 0.72
N ARG A 77 14.87 15.75 0.14
CA ARG A 77 14.62 14.48 0.83
C ARG A 77 15.67 14.27 1.92
N ILE A 78 15.20 14.18 3.16
CA ILE A 78 16.01 13.99 4.36
C ILE A 78 16.25 12.50 4.61
N ALA A 79 15.17 11.71 4.58
CA ALA A 79 15.22 10.29 4.83
C ALA A 79 14.17 9.55 3.98
N ARG A 80 14.43 8.27 3.73
CA ARG A 80 13.50 7.36 3.09
C ARG A 80 13.53 6.03 3.83
N ALA A 81 12.36 5.59 4.27
CA ALA A 81 12.17 4.28 4.85
C ALA A 81 11.23 3.47 3.95
N THR A 82 11.53 2.19 3.78
CA THR A 82 10.71 1.28 2.97
C THR A 82 10.55 -0.03 3.72
N LEU A 83 9.32 -0.50 3.83
CA LEU A 83 8.95 -1.79 4.38
C LEU A 83 8.30 -2.62 3.29
N SER A 84 8.68 -3.88 3.22
CA SER A 84 8.12 -4.83 2.26
C SER A 84 7.59 -6.03 3.00
N TRP A 85 6.40 -6.46 2.62
CA TRP A 85 5.78 -7.69 3.09
C TRP A 85 5.54 -8.63 1.94
N ARG A 86 5.68 -9.93 2.21
CA ARG A 86 5.27 -10.96 1.28
C ARG A 86 4.24 -11.86 1.93
N LEU A 87 3.02 -11.85 1.38
CA LEU A 87 1.94 -12.73 1.75
C LEU A 87 1.89 -13.90 0.79
N THR A 88 1.80 -15.12 1.30
CA THR A 88 1.74 -16.35 0.48
C THR A 88 0.78 -17.34 1.12
N TYR A 89 -0.03 -18.00 0.30
CA TYR A 89 -0.91 -19.09 0.74
C TYR A 89 -0.26 -20.45 0.48
N ARG A 90 -0.38 -21.37 1.45
CA ARG A 90 0.10 -22.76 1.32
C ARG A 90 -1.09 -23.71 1.27
N PRO A 91 -1.46 -24.24 0.10
CA PRO A 91 -2.64 -25.10 -0.05
C PRO A 91 -2.59 -26.38 0.79
N LEU A 92 -1.39 -26.95 0.98
CA LEU A 92 -1.22 -28.21 1.72
C LEU A 92 -1.56 -28.05 3.21
N THR A 93 -1.08 -26.97 3.82
CA THR A 93 -1.29 -26.65 5.25
C THR A 93 -2.46 -25.72 5.48
N ARG A 94 -3.10 -25.22 4.42
CA ARG A 94 -4.20 -24.25 4.42
C ARG A 94 -3.93 -23.02 5.29
N ASN A 95 -2.68 -22.58 5.33
CA ASN A 95 -2.27 -21.43 6.12
C ASN A 95 -1.71 -20.31 5.24
N TYR A 96 -1.83 -19.10 5.76
CA TYR A 96 -1.28 -17.88 5.19
C TYR A 96 0.05 -17.61 5.88
N ARG A 97 1.08 -17.27 5.10
CA ARG A 97 2.40 -16.91 5.60
C ARG A 97 2.70 -15.48 5.24
N LEU A 98 2.98 -14.65 6.25
CA LEU A 98 3.43 -13.28 6.09
C LEU A 98 4.92 -13.21 6.42
N ASP A 99 5.70 -12.70 5.48
CA ASP A 99 7.13 -12.43 5.63
C ASP A 99 7.35 -10.91 5.78
N THR A 100 8.05 -10.50 6.82
CA THR A 100 8.40 -9.10 7.10
C THR A 100 9.90 -9.00 7.36
N GLY A 101 10.69 -8.81 6.30
CA GLY A 101 12.14 -8.52 6.42
C GLY A 101 12.92 -9.53 7.27
N GLY A 102 12.58 -10.82 7.19
CA GLY A 102 13.22 -11.89 7.96
C GLY A 102 12.40 -12.45 9.13
N LEU A 103 11.28 -11.82 9.50
CA LEU A 103 10.30 -12.41 10.40
C LEU A 103 9.20 -13.11 9.60
N ASN A 104 8.93 -14.38 9.92
CA ASN A 104 7.85 -15.14 9.32
C ASN A 104 6.76 -15.43 10.36
N GLN A 105 5.54 -15.03 10.03
CA GLN A 105 4.34 -15.31 10.81
C GLN A 105 3.39 -16.15 9.97
N ASN A 106 2.75 -17.14 10.60
CA ASN A 106 1.74 -17.95 9.96
C ASN A 106 0.37 -17.61 10.58
N PHE A 107 -0.65 -17.58 9.75
CA PHE A 107 -2.02 -17.28 10.12
C PHE A 107 -2.96 -18.33 9.52
N ASP A 108 -4.06 -18.61 10.21
CA ASP A 108 -5.06 -19.58 9.76
C ASP A 108 -6.06 -18.94 8.79
N THR A 109 -6.30 -17.63 8.94
CA THR A 109 -7.23 -16.88 8.09
C THR A 109 -6.55 -15.72 7.34
N LEU A 110 -7.12 -15.36 6.19
CA LEU A 110 -6.66 -14.20 5.40
C LEU A 110 -6.88 -12.89 6.17
N ALA A 111 -7.99 -12.77 6.88
CA ALA A 111 -8.35 -11.58 7.65
C ALA A 111 -7.30 -11.27 8.73
N GLU A 112 -6.84 -12.28 9.48
CA GLU A 112 -5.78 -12.11 10.48
C GLU A 112 -4.45 -11.69 9.85
N ALA A 113 -4.08 -12.31 8.72
CA ALA A 113 -2.87 -11.95 8.00
C ALA A 113 -2.91 -10.50 7.49
N LEU A 114 -4.07 -10.05 7.00
CA LEU A 114 -4.27 -8.68 6.56
C LEU A 114 -4.27 -7.71 7.74
N ASP A 115 -4.94 -8.00 8.86
CA ASP A 115 -4.95 -7.11 10.04
C ASP A 115 -3.55 -6.81 10.56
N SER A 116 -2.67 -7.82 10.59
CA SER A 116 -1.25 -7.65 10.94
C SER A 116 -0.48 -6.72 9.98
N LEU A 117 -0.89 -6.69 8.71
CA LEU A 117 -0.29 -5.87 7.66
C LEU A 117 -0.85 -4.43 7.65
N ARG A 118 -2.15 -4.27 7.93
CA ARG A 118 -2.87 -2.99 7.97
C ARG A 118 -2.30 -2.02 9.00
N ARG A 119 -1.85 -2.53 10.14
CA ARG A 119 -1.40 -1.71 11.28
C ARG A 119 0.12 -1.76 11.44
N ARG A 120 0.72 -0.58 11.54
CA ARG A 120 2.12 -0.42 11.95
C ARG A 120 2.24 0.70 12.98
N THR A 121 2.98 0.44 14.04
CA THR A 121 3.14 1.38 15.16
C THR A 121 4.62 1.62 15.41
N ARG A 122 4.99 2.87 15.70
CA ARG A 122 6.36 3.31 16.02
C ARG A 122 7.40 2.90 14.96
N TRP A 123 7.04 2.98 13.68
CA TRP A 123 8.02 2.78 12.61
C TRP A 123 8.94 4.00 12.52
N LYS A 124 10.21 3.81 12.85
CA LYS A 124 11.23 4.85 12.75
C LYS A 124 11.56 5.11 11.27
N ILE A 125 11.32 6.33 10.81
CA ILE A 125 11.52 6.74 9.40
C ILE A 125 12.74 7.65 9.19
N ALA A 126 13.19 8.32 10.25
CA ALA A 126 14.38 9.18 10.24
C ALA A 126 14.99 9.25 11.65
N ASP A 127 16.31 9.45 11.73
CA ASP A 127 17.01 9.73 12.98
C ASP A 127 16.86 11.21 13.38
N ALA A 128 16.92 11.51 14.68
CA ALA A 128 16.81 12.89 15.17
C ALA A 128 17.91 13.79 14.60
N ALA A 129 19.13 13.26 14.44
CA ALA A 129 20.28 13.96 13.87
C ALA A 129 20.12 14.32 12.37
N GLN A 130 19.13 13.77 11.67
CA GLN A 130 18.87 14.09 10.26
C GLN A 130 17.90 15.26 10.10
N ILE A 131 17.17 15.62 11.16
CA ILE A 131 16.19 16.71 11.16
C ILE A 131 16.93 18.02 11.49
N ASP A 132 17.73 18.48 10.54
CA ASP A 132 18.45 19.75 10.66
C ASP A 132 17.69 20.88 9.96
N GLY A 133 17.18 21.83 10.75
CA GLY A 133 16.81 23.16 10.29
C GLY A 133 15.36 23.60 10.53
N ASP A 134 15.18 24.92 10.56
CA ASP A 134 13.94 25.67 10.81
C ASP A 134 12.96 25.67 9.60
N GLY A 135 13.04 24.65 8.75
CA GLY A 135 12.20 24.49 7.56
C GLY A 135 10.97 23.64 7.86
N GLY A 136 9.84 23.92 7.20
CA GLY A 136 8.66 23.06 7.29
C GLY A 136 8.98 21.65 6.76
N HIS A 137 8.78 20.63 7.58
CA HIS A 137 8.97 19.24 7.18
C HIS A 137 7.64 18.60 6.81
N TYR A 138 7.65 17.62 5.93
CA TYR A 138 6.47 16.83 5.63
C TYR A 138 6.86 15.41 5.27
N VAL A 139 5.93 14.48 5.49
CA VAL A 139 6.10 13.07 5.17
C VAL A 139 5.16 12.70 4.04
N GLU A 140 5.73 12.12 3.00
CA GLU A 140 4.99 11.43 1.96
C GLU A 140 4.95 9.95 2.29
N PHE A 141 3.76 9.40 2.41
CA PHE A 141 3.53 8.00 2.67
C PHE A 141 2.80 7.36 1.50
N ALA A 142 3.33 6.23 1.02
CA ALA A 142 2.67 5.42 0.02
C ALA A 142 2.59 3.99 0.53
N PHE A 143 1.40 3.39 0.42
CA PHE A 143 1.17 2.00 0.77
C PHE A 143 0.39 1.31 -0.35
N GLY A 144 0.82 0.12 -0.75
CA GLY A 144 0.09 -0.63 -1.75
C GLY A 144 0.68 -1.98 -2.09
N LEU A 145 -0.06 -2.70 -2.92
CA LEU A 145 0.37 -3.93 -3.57
C LEU A 145 1.32 -3.59 -4.73
N ASN A 146 2.53 -4.13 -4.70
CA ASN A 146 3.48 -4.02 -5.79
C ASN A 146 3.18 -5.08 -6.86
N THR A 147 2.44 -4.67 -7.89
CA THR A 147 2.06 -5.52 -9.03
C THR A 147 3.20 -5.75 -10.03
N SER A 148 4.31 -5.02 -9.92
CA SER A 148 5.48 -5.15 -10.82
C SER A 148 6.16 -6.51 -10.70
N LEU A 149 5.99 -7.18 -9.55
CA LEU A 149 6.57 -8.50 -9.25
C LEU A 149 5.64 -9.66 -9.67
N LEU A 150 4.47 -9.37 -10.24
CA LEU A 150 3.56 -10.41 -10.72
C LEU A 150 4.06 -11.00 -12.06
N PRO A 151 3.90 -12.33 -12.28
CA PRO A 151 4.23 -12.97 -13.54
C PRO A 151 3.58 -12.26 -14.72
N ARG A 152 4.32 -12.04 -15.81
CA ARG A 152 3.84 -11.34 -17.02
C ARG A 152 2.47 -11.80 -17.56
N PRO A 153 2.09 -13.09 -17.53
CA PRO A 153 0.76 -13.51 -17.96
C PRO A 153 -0.38 -12.89 -17.16
N MET A 154 -0.16 -12.56 -15.87
CA MET A 154 -1.17 -11.93 -15.01
C MET A 154 -1.26 -10.42 -15.23
N GLN A 155 -0.22 -9.80 -15.81
CA GLN A 155 -0.23 -8.37 -16.13
C GLN A 155 -1.20 -8.05 -17.27
N ILE A 156 -1.56 -9.04 -18.10
CA ILE A 156 -2.46 -8.87 -19.27
C ILE A 156 -3.92 -8.66 -18.83
N GLY A 157 -4.29 -9.08 -17.62
CA GLY A 157 -5.62 -8.81 -17.03
C GLY A 157 -5.79 -7.40 -16.48
N ILE A 158 -4.74 -6.56 -16.48
CA ILE A 158 -4.73 -5.21 -15.89
C ILE A 158 -5.14 -4.13 -16.92
N GLY A 159 -5.10 -4.45 -18.22
CA GLY A 159 -5.31 -3.48 -19.30
C GLY A 159 -6.77 -3.15 -19.64
N GLY A 160 -7.75 -3.70 -18.93
CA GLY A 160 -9.18 -3.49 -19.23
C GLY A 160 -10.11 -3.30 -18.03
N GLU A 161 -9.72 -3.75 -16.83
CA GLU A 161 -10.57 -3.72 -15.63
C GLU A 161 -9.74 -3.28 -14.41
N THR A 162 -10.23 -2.27 -13.69
CA THR A 162 -9.73 -1.66 -12.44
C THR A 162 -9.69 -2.64 -11.24
N SER A 163 -9.32 -3.92 -11.45
CA SER A 163 -9.54 -5.00 -10.48
C SER A 163 -8.33 -5.38 -9.63
N TRP A 164 -7.13 -4.86 -9.90
CA TRP A 164 -5.88 -5.23 -9.19
C TRP A 164 -5.12 -4.07 -8.54
N SER A 165 -5.57 -2.82 -8.72
CA SER A 165 -4.88 -1.65 -8.17
C SER A 165 -5.29 -1.39 -6.72
N LEU A 166 -4.59 -2.03 -5.78
CA LEU A 166 -4.63 -1.66 -4.36
C LEU A 166 -3.41 -0.79 -4.05
N SER A 167 -3.53 0.51 -4.22
CA SER A 167 -2.46 1.45 -3.88
C SER A 167 -3.05 2.76 -3.39
N VAL A 168 -2.50 3.29 -2.30
CA VAL A 168 -2.83 4.61 -1.78
C VAL A 168 -1.58 5.39 -1.43
N GLU A 169 -1.61 6.64 -1.84
CA GLU A 169 -0.56 7.64 -1.64
C GLU A 169 -1.16 8.80 -0.85
N ARG A 170 -0.49 9.19 0.24
CA ARG A 170 -0.93 10.21 1.19
C ARG A 170 0.26 11.05 1.65
N SER A 171 0.18 12.36 1.44
CA SER A 171 1.17 13.34 1.90
C SER A 171 0.65 14.11 3.11
N ILE A 172 1.38 14.14 4.22
CA ILE A 172 1.00 14.87 5.45
C ILE A 172 2.16 15.76 5.90
N ARG A 173 1.87 17.03 6.20
CA ARG A 173 2.84 17.99 6.75
C ARG A 173 3.09 17.74 8.23
N ILE A 174 4.32 17.95 8.68
CA ILE A 174 4.71 17.92 10.08
C ILE A 174 5.03 19.35 10.49
N ASP A 175 4.23 19.93 11.37
CA ASP A 175 4.62 21.13 12.13
C ASP A 175 5.67 20.73 13.18
#